data_AF-A0A1H3BC35-F1
#
_entry.id   AF-A0A1H3BC35-F1
#
_cell.length_a   1.000
_cell.length_b   1.000
_cell.length_c   1.000
_cell.angle_alpha   90.00
_cell.angle_beta   90.00
_cell.angle_gamma   90.00
#
_symmetry.space_group_name_H-M   'P 1'
#
loop_
_entity.id
_entity.type
_entity.pdbx_description
1 polymer ?
#
loop_
_entity_poly.entity_id
_entity_poly.type
_entity_poly.pdbx_seq_one_letter_code
_entity_poly.pdbx_strand_id
1 'polypeptide(L)' 'MQVRGSIPFPKKRLLNLEKIASKIIDVEQNRTAQLDSIIREETHFQSSYKILKYDGRLFSGNELYSRIKKEVLSKS' A
#
# COMPACT_ATOMS: atom_id res chain seq x y z
N MET A 1 -6.28 4.29 0.37
CA MET A 1 -6.29 5.53 1.17
C MET A 1 -4.98 6.25 0.94
N GLN A 2 -4.96 7.57 0.79
CA GLN A 2 -3.70 8.33 0.84
C GLN A 2 -3.37 8.64 2.30
N VAL A 3 -2.19 8.22 2.78
CA VAL A 3 -1.65 8.65 4.08
C VAL A 3 -1.01 10.03 3.88
N ARG A 4 -1.36 11.00 4.71
CA ARG A 4 -0.84 12.37 4.65
C ARG A 4 -0.16 12.70 5.98
N GLY A 5 1.15 12.91 5.93
CA GLY A 5 1.97 13.15 7.11
C GLY A 5 2.17 11.91 7.99
N SER A 6 3.31 11.84 8.67
CA SER A 6 3.59 10.80 9.69
C SER A 6 3.16 11.23 11.09
N ILE A 7 2.96 12.53 11.32
CA ILE A 7 2.62 13.07 12.65
C ILE A 7 1.51 14.12 12.52
N PRO A 8 0.33 13.90 13.11
CA PRO A 8 -0.11 12.66 13.75
C PRO A 8 -0.40 11.55 12.71
N PHE A 9 0.03 10.31 12.98
CA PHE A 9 -0.24 9.17 12.12
C PHE A 9 -1.73 8.76 12.16
N PRO A 10 -2.41 8.51 11.03
CA PRO A 10 -3.86 8.28 10.98
C PRO A 10 -4.28 6.84 11.39
N LYS A 11 -3.77 6.34 12.53
CA LYS A 11 -3.96 4.96 13.04
C LYS A 11 -5.41 4.51 13.10
N LYS A 12 -6.30 5.30 13.71
CA LYS A 12 -7.72 4.96 13.87
C LYS A 12 -8.41 4.73 12.52
N ARG A 13 -8.09 5.55 11.52
CA ARG A 13 -8.68 5.44 10.18
C ARG A 13 -8.17 4.19 9.45
N LEU A 14 -6.89 3.88 9.59
CA LEU A 14 -6.30 2.67 8.99
C LEU A 14 -6.91 1.39 9.59
N LEU A 15 -7.02 1.30 10.91
CA LEU A 15 -7.64 0.15 11.59
C LEU A 15 -9.11 -0.04 11.22
N ASN A 16 -9.86 1.04 11.00
CA ASN A 16 -11.26 0.93 10.56
C ASN A 16 -11.38 0.42 9.12
N LEU A 17 -10.45 0.81 8.25
CA LEU A 17 -10.42 0.34 6.86
C LEU A 17 -9.95 -1.10 6.76
N GLU A 18 -8.98 -1.50 7.58
CA GLU A 18 -8.45 -2.86 7.61
C GLU A 18 -9.55 -3.89 7.90
N LYS A 19 -10.41 -3.62 8.90
CA LYS A 19 -11.53 -4.49 9.27
C LYS A 19 -12.53 -4.79 8.14
N ILE A 20 -12.62 -3.92 7.13
CA ILE A 20 -13.59 -4.05 6.04
C ILE A 20 -12.94 -4.37 4.70
N ALA A 21 -11.61 -4.30 4.60
CA ALA A 21 -10.89 -4.51 3.36
C ALA A 21 -10.61 -6.00 3.14
N SER A 22 -11.05 -6.55 2.01
CA SER A 22 -10.71 -7.93 1.63
C SER A 22 -9.25 -8.09 1.20
N LYS A 23 -8.65 -7.03 0.63
CA LYS A 23 -7.25 -6.95 0.22
C LYS A 23 -6.74 -5.54 0.46
N ILE A 24 -5.55 -5.43 1.07
CA ILE A 24 -4.84 -4.16 1.23
C ILE A 24 -3.64 -4.16 0.30
N ILE A 25 -3.55 -3.16 -0.57
CA ILE A 25 -2.45 -3.01 -1.52
C ILE A 25 -1.69 -1.75 -1.15
N ASP A 26 -0.42 -1.92 -0.82
CA ASP A 26 0.51 -0.82 -0.64
C ASP A 26 1.16 -0.45 -1.98
N VAL A 27 1.22 0.85 -2.29
CA VAL A 27 1.72 1.37 -3.57
C VAL A 27 2.70 2.50 -3.27
N GLU A 28 3.99 2.24 -3.47
CA GLU A 28 5.06 3.17 -3.10
C GLU A 28 6.12 3.33 -4.19
N GLN A 29 6.66 4.55 -4.30
CA GLN A 29 7.86 4.81 -5.10
C GLN A 29 9.13 4.65 -4.25
N ASN A 30 9.39 3.44 -3.77
CA ASN A 30 10.65 3.07 -3.15
C ASN A 30 10.94 1.58 -3.32
N ARG A 31 12.08 1.13 -2.78
CA ARG A 31 12.53 -0.27 -2.86
C ARG A 31 12.02 -1.17 -1.73
N THR A 32 11.67 -0.61 -0.58
CA THR A 32 11.65 -1.36 0.68
C THR A 32 10.29 -1.36 1.39
N ALA A 33 9.25 -0.75 0.80
CA ALA A 33 7.92 -0.60 1.41
C ALA A 33 8.00 0.10 2.78
N GLN A 34 8.52 1.33 2.78
CA GLN A 34 8.73 2.09 4.02
C GLN A 34 7.40 2.47 4.68
N LEU A 35 6.37 2.82 3.91
CA LEU A 35 5.04 3.12 4.45
C LEU A 35 4.41 1.87 5.07
N ASP A 36 4.50 0.71 4.41
CA ASP A 36 4.02 -0.55 5.00
C ASP A 36 4.73 -0.87 6.32
N SER A 37 6.03 -0.59 6.41
CA SER A 37 6.81 -0.78 7.63
C SER A 37 6.30 0.11 8.78
N ILE A 38 6.02 1.39 8.49
CA ILE A 38 5.44 2.34 9.45
C ILE A 38 4.02 1.92 9.84
N ILE A 39 3.18 1.53 8.88
CA ILE A 39 1.82 1.03 9.15
C ILE A 39 1.90 -0.17 10.11
N ARG A 40 2.80 -1.11 9.86
CA ARG A 40 2.98 -2.29 10.71
C ARG A 40 3.43 -1.93 12.11
N GLU A 41 4.38 -1.00 12.26
CA GLU A 41 4.82 -0.51 13.58
C GLU A 41 3.68 0.17 14.34
N GLU A 42 2.91 1.02 13.65
CA GLU A 42 1.85 1.80 14.26
C GLU A 42 0.59 0.99 14.56
N THR A 43 0.28 -0.02 13.75
CA THR A 43 -1.04 -0.67 13.73
C THR A 43 -1.02 -2.19 13.90
N HIS A 44 0.16 -2.83 13.80
CA HIS A 44 0.37 -4.28 13.79
C HIS A 44 -0.23 -5.06 12.60
N PHE A 45 -0.84 -4.39 11.61
CA PHE A 45 -1.22 -5.05 10.36
C PHE A 45 -0.26 -4.66 9.23
N GLN A 46 -0.21 -5.51 8.20
CA GLN A 46 0.59 -5.29 6.99
C GLN A 46 -0.29 -5.43 5.74
N SER A 47 0.12 -4.78 4.65
CA SER A 47 -0.53 -4.94 3.35
C SER A 47 -0.46 -6.38 2.85
N SER A 48 -1.52 -6.81 2.16
CA SER A 48 -1.59 -8.13 1.51
C SER A 48 -0.71 -8.20 0.25
N TYR A 49 -0.54 -7.06 -0.43
CA TYR A 49 0.25 -6.92 -1.65
C TYR A 49 1.01 -5.60 -1.66
N LYS A 50 2.14 -5.57 -2.37
CA LYS A 50 3.00 -4.39 -2.52
C LYS A 50 3.32 -4.16 -3.98
N ILE A 51 3.03 -2.95 -4.46
CA ILE A 51 3.37 -2.47 -5.81
C ILE A 51 4.43 -1.38 -5.64
N LEU A 52 5.69 -1.80 -5.72
CA LEU A 52 6.85 -0.94 -5.51
C LEU A 52 7.50 -0.53 -6.82
N LYS A 53 7.99 0.71 -6.92
CA LYS A 53 8.76 1.23 -8.07
C LYS A 53 9.89 2.12 -7.58
N TYR A 54 11.06 2.03 -8.22
CA TYR A 54 12.25 2.76 -7.78
C TYR A 54 13.15 3.21 -8.94
N ASP A 55 12.61 3.29 -10.16
CA ASP A 55 13.33 3.65 -11.39
C ASP A 55 13.37 5.17 -11.65
N GLY A 56 12.93 5.99 -10.68
CA GLY A 56 12.87 7.45 -10.79
C GLY A 56 11.69 7.98 -11.61
N ARG A 57 10.81 7.11 -12.14
CA ARG A 57 9.64 7.52 -12.92
C ARG A 57 8.37 7.39 -12.07
N LEU A 58 7.42 8.30 -12.30
CA LEU A 58 6.08 8.18 -11.73
C LEU A 58 5.39 6.92 -12.23
N PHE A 59 4.50 6.35 -11.41
CA PHE A 59 3.55 5.35 -11.89
C PHE A 59 2.63 5.97 -12.94
N SER A 60 2.46 5.29 -14.07
CA SER A 60 1.35 5.60 -14.98
C SER A 60 0.09 4.85 -14.55
N GLY A 61 -1.09 5.35 -14.94
CA GLY A 61 -2.35 4.66 -14.67
C GLY A 61 -2.40 3.27 -15.32
N ASN A 62 -1.91 3.13 -16.55
CA ASN A 62 -1.86 1.86 -17.29
C ASN A 62 -0.93 0.84 -16.63
N GLU A 63 0.22 1.30 -16.15
CA GLU A 63 1.16 0.48 -15.39
C GLU A 63 0.50 -0.06 -14.11
N LEU A 64 -0.10 0.82 -13.31
CA LEU A 64 -0.74 0.44 -12.06
C LEU A 64 -1.90 -0.54 -12.30
N TYR A 65 -2.75 -0.27 -13.28
CA TYR A 65 -3.84 -1.17 -13.69
C TYR A 65 -3.29 -2.57 -14.06
N SER A 66 -2.26 -2.60 -14.90
CA SER A 66 -1.66 -3.86 -15.36
C SER A 66 -1.07 -4.67 -14.21
N ARG A 67 -0.39 -3.99 -13.28
CA ARG A 67 0.19 -4.61 -12.08
C ARG A 67 -0.88 -5.12 -11.13
N ILE A 68 -1.92 -4.35 -10.83
CA ILE A 68 -3.04 -4.81 -9.99
C ILE A 68 -3.68 -6.08 -10.59
N LYS A 69 -3.95 -6.08 -11.90
CA LYS A 69 -4.56 -7.23 -12.57
C LYS A 69 -3.69 -8.50 -12.45
N LYS A 70 -2.36 -8.37 -12.63
CA LYS A 70 -1.41 -9.51 -12.66
C LYS A 70 -0.91 -9.95 -11.28
N GLU A 71 -0.78 -9.03 -10.34
CA GLU A 71 -0.15 -9.30 -9.04
C GLU A 71 -1.18 -9.55 -7.94
N VAL A 72 -2.38 -8.96 -8.06
CA VAL A 72 -3.41 -8.97 -7.01
C VAL A 72 -4.64 -9.79 -7.40
N LEU A 73 -5.11 -9.68 -8.64
CA LEU A 73 -6.38 -10.31 -9.06
C LEU A 73 -6.20 -11.70 -9.68
N SER A 74 -5.11 -11.97 -10.40
CA SER A 74 -4.89 -13.27 -11.05
C SER A 74 -4.32 -14.36 -10.14
N LYS A 75 -3.92 -14.02 -8.91
CA LYS A 75 -3.58 -15.00 -7.88
C LYS A 75 -4.87 -15.36 -7.12
N SER A 76 -5.49 -16.47 -7.51
CA SER A 76 -6.59 -17.15 -6.79
C SER A 76 -6.05 -18.37 -6.08
#